data_AF-A0AA92VDK1-F1
#
_entry.id   AF-A0AA92VDK1-F1
#
_cell.length_a   1.000
_cell.length_b   1.000
_cell.length_c   1.000
_cell.angle_alpha   90.00
_cell.angle_beta   90.00
_cell.angle_gamma   90.00
#
_symmetry.space_group_name_H-M   'P 1'
#
loop_
_entity.id
_entity.type
_entity.pdbx_description
1 polymer ?
#
loop_
_entity_poly.entity_id
_entity_poly.type
_entity_poly.pdbx_seq_one_letter_code
_entity_poly.pdbx_strand_id
1 'polypeptide(L)'
;MIKSKKKMKLYRILIIPFMALCLFSCAGSGQEEPDVPTQPEEPKGVSISFGGNSGTWQDAPTTRANKETGLETISKTFKVWGYKTTGGNYTSGFDQSQNVMDGYTVNWTQQTANTTSSNTADWEYVGIANQTIKYWDYSATSYRFFAYSIPTAAGKSSVPSFQEPTSIEGSTAKYASFSIPFTYNKDATAVTTPYISDLWLSDNQNFENKKYGACVKLTFAPIITKVRFRFNYLKDTKISITDIVFKDINDEHSPTKGNIIASYPITGTGTKASYKWETTETGTEPIKFTIPYEEDADLNHQATERKKWYYVPPLGDSNKPQGAYIISATIDGKKSTATIPAEYMQWKAGYQYTYIFKITVAGPNIAFTNMQVEKWVETPIKNNGGTEDW
;
A
#
# COMPACT_ATOMS: atom_id res chain seq x y z
N MET A 1 -7.11 -71.10 -30.69
CA MET A 1 -5.80 -70.61 -31.15
C MET A 1 -5.90 -70.34 -32.65
N ILE A 2 -6.28 -69.12 -33.05
CA ILE A 2 -6.61 -68.77 -34.44
C ILE A 2 -5.63 -67.71 -34.96
N LYS A 3 -4.91 -68.13 -36.01
CA LYS A 3 -4.40 -67.40 -37.19
C LYS A 3 -4.36 -65.86 -37.13
N SER A 4 -3.23 -65.27 -37.54
CA SER A 4 -3.02 -64.88 -38.96
C SER A 4 -1.62 -64.28 -39.19
N LYS A 5 -1.14 -64.45 -40.43
CA LYS A 5 0.21 -64.20 -40.95
C LYS A 5 0.36 -62.80 -41.58
N LYS A 6 1.64 -62.38 -41.64
CA LYS A 6 2.30 -61.56 -42.71
C LYS A 6 1.90 -60.07 -42.74
N LYS A 7 2.78 -59.12 -43.08
CA LYS A 7 4.04 -59.14 -43.84
C LYS A 7 4.85 -57.87 -43.51
N MET A 8 6.16 -58.00 -43.41
CA MET A 8 7.15 -56.95 -43.23
C MET A 8 7.32 -56.13 -44.53
N LYS A 9 7.39 -54.80 -44.44
CA LYS A 9 7.91 -53.91 -45.50
C LYS A 9 8.90 -52.90 -44.90
N LEU A 10 9.94 -52.67 -45.69
CA LEU A 10 11.22 -52.03 -45.38
C LEU A 10 11.18 -50.48 -45.51
N TYR A 11 11.92 -49.81 -44.61
CA TYR A 11 12.68 -48.55 -44.72
C TYR A 11 11.94 -47.21 -44.98
N ARG A 12 12.16 -46.21 -44.12
CA ARG A 12 13.22 -45.18 -44.27
C ARG A 12 13.25 -44.24 -43.05
N ILE A 13 14.47 -43.91 -42.66
CA ILE A 13 14.87 -43.07 -41.53
C ILE A 13 14.38 -41.62 -41.74
N LEU A 14 13.78 -41.01 -40.71
CA LEU A 14 13.54 -39.57 -40.65
C LEU A 14 14.23 -39.02 -39.39
N ILE A 15 15.39 -38.38 -39.61
CA ILE A 15 16.11 -37.58 -38.62
C ILE A 15 15.61 -36.14 -38.78
N ILE A 16 15.19 -35.55 -37.65
CA ILE A 16 14.79 -34.14 -37.54
C ILE A 16 16.04 -33.30 -37.25
N PRO A 17 16.31 -32.24 -38.02
CA PRO A 17 17.03 -31.10 -37.49
C PRO A 17 16.17 -29.84 -37.52
N PHE A 18 16.13 -29.21 -36.34
CA PHE A 18 15.75 -27.83 -36.08
C PHE A 18 16.63 -26.87 -36.91
N MET A 19 16.03 -25.92 -37.64
CA MET A 19 16.70 -24.70 -38.07
C MET A 19 15.73 -23.52 -38.03
N ALA A 20 16.17 -22.46 -37.36
CA ALA A 20 15.50 -21.19 -37.23
C ALA A 20 15.52 -20.43 -38.57
N LEU A 21 14.38 -19.83 -38.95
CA LEU A 21 14.34 -18.71 -39.89
C LEU A 21 13.81 -17.48 -39.15
N CYS A 22 14.70 -16.54 -38.86
CA CYS A 22 14.34 -15.15 -38.62
C CYS A 22 14.04 -14.51 -39.97
N LEU A 23 12.80 -14.03 -40.18
CA LEU A 23 12.50 -13.08 -41.24
C LEU A 23 12.19 -11.73 -40.59
N PHE A 24 13.21 -10.86 -40.61
CA PHE A 24 13.04 -9.43 -40.73
C PHE A 24 12.24 -9.14 -42.01
N SER A 25 11.13 -8.43 -41.91
CA SER A 25 10.61 -7.67 -43.05
C SER A 25 10.50 -6.20 -42.67
N CYS A 26 11.57 -5.48 -43.02
CA CYS A 26 11.51 -4.06 -43.31
C CYS A 26 10.56 -3.81 -44.50
N ALA A 27 9.95 -2.64 -44.48
CA ALA A 27 9.05 -2.12 -45.50
C ALA A 27 9.67 -2.06 -46.90
N GLY A 28 8.78 -2.17 -47.91
CA GLY A 28 8.93 -1.49 -49.20
C GLY A 28 9.09 -2.39 -50.42
N SER A 29 8.01 -2.60 -51.16
CA SER A 29 7.95 -2.40 -52.63
C SER A 29 6.53 -2.68 -53.10
N GLY A 30 5.92 -1.68 -53.75
CA GLY A 30 4.53 -1.73 -54.19
C GLY A 30 4.26 -2.77 -55.29
N GLN A 31 3.04 -3.28 -55.26
CA GLN A 31 2.26 -3.63 -56.44
C GLN A 31 0.82 -3.23 -56.15
N GLU A 32 0.25 -2.39 -57.02
CA GLU A 32 -1.12 -1.92 -56.99
C GLU A 32 -2.11 -3.08 -57.20
N GLU A 33 -3.01 -3.27 -56.24
CA GLU A 33 -4.28 -3.98 -56.41
C GLU A 33 -5.41 -2.92 -56.33
N PRO A 34 -6.52 -3.08 -57.08
CA PRO A 34 -7.47 -2.00 -57.31
C PRO A 34 -8.29 -1.67 -56.06
N ASP A 35 -8.51 -0.37 -55.87
CA ASP A 35 -9.26 0.32 -54.81
C ASP A 35 -10.54 -0.42 -54.36
N VAL A 36 -10.49 -1.00 -53.16
CA VAL A 36 -11.64 -0.98 -52.27
C VAL A 36 -11.41 0.20 -51.32
N PRO A 37 -12.32 1.19 -51.23
CA PRO A 37 -12.15 2.29 -50.30
C PRO A 37 -12.23 1.72 -48.89
N THR A 38 -11.07 1.38 -48.34
CA THR A 38 -10.95 1.05 -46.93
C THR A 38 -11.09 2.39 -46.24
N GLN A 39 -12.26 2.61 -45.63
CA GLN A 39 -12.46 3.66 -44.65
C GLN A 39 -11.20 3.71 -43.78
N PRO A 40 -10.54 4.88 -43.59
CA PRO A 40 -9.35 4.94 -42.78
C PRO A 40 -9.71 4.33 -41.42
N GLU A 41 -9.05 3.23 -41.04
CA GLU A 41 -9.14 2.73 -39.67
C GLU A 41 -8.79 3.92 -38.80
N GLU A 42 -9.76 4.38 -37.98
CA GLU A 42 -9.46 5.33 -36.93
C GLU A 42 -8.23 4.79 -36.19
N PRO A 43 -7.22 5.63 -35.89
CA PRO A 43 -6.03 5.16 -35.21
C PRO A 43 -6.48 4.46 -33.94
N LYS A 44 -6.33 3.12 -33.88
CA LYS A 44 -6.77 2.31 -32.74
C LYS A 44 -6.05 2.83 -31.52
N GLY A 45 -6.75 3.65 -30.73
CA GLY A 45 -6.19 4.22 -29.51
C GLY A 45 -5.73 3.10 -28.59
N VAL A 46 -4.60 3.29 -27.92
CA VAL A 46 -4.19 2.33 -26.89
C VAL A 46 -5.09 2.53 -25.67
N SER A 47 -5.79 1.48 -25.25
CA SER A 47 -6.66 1.55 -24.08
C SER A 47 -5.86 1.64 -22.78
N ILE A 48 -6.45 2.29 -21.78
CA ILE A 48 -5.93 2.34 -20.43
C ILE A 48 -6.27 1.00 -19.77
N SER A 49 -5.26 0.32 -19.23
CA SER A 49 -5.38 -0.94 -18.48
C SER A 49 -4.73 -0.81 -17.10
N PHE A 50 -5.07 -1.71 -16.18
CA PHE A 50 -4.59 -1.68 -14.80
C PHE A 50 -3.91 -2.97 -14.37
N GLY A 51 -3.00 -2.83 -13.41
CA GLY A 51 -2.37 -3.92 -12.66
C GLY A 51 -2.15 -3.49 -11.21
N GLY A 52 -2.15 -4.45 -10.29
CA GLY A 52 -2.06 -4.17 -8.85
C GLY A 52 -0.97 -4.99 -8.18
N ASN A 53 -0.07 -4.32 -7.46
CA ASN A 53 0.85 -4.96 -6.54
C ASN A 53 0.41 -4.68 -5.09
N SER A 54 0.29 -5.71 -4.26
CA SER A 54 0.25 -5.56 -2.80
C SER A 54 1.58 -6.06 -2.26
N GLY A 55 2.27 -5.28 -1.45
CA GLY A 55 3.46 -5.81 -0.75
C GLY A 55 3.11 -7.03 0.14
N THR A 56 4.12 -7.73 0.63
CA THR A 56 4.01 -8.86 1.56
C THR A 56 3.69 -8.34 2.97
N TRP A 57 2.45 -8.49 3.47
CA TRP A 57 1.99 -7.61 4.57
C TRP A 57 1.30 -8.23 5.79
N GLN A 58 1.46 -9.53 6.10
CA GLN A 58 0.95 -10.02 7.39
C GLN A 58 1.92 -10.81 8.28
N ASP A 59 2.92 -11.55 7.77
CA ASP A 59 3.85 -12.33 8.63
C ASP A 59 5.21 -12.69 7.97
N ALA A 60 5.67 -11.95 6.96
CA ALA A 60 6.89 -12.28 6.20
C ALA A 60 8.08 -11.33 6.49
N PRO A 61 9.35 -11.77 6.31
CA PRO A 61 10.53 -10.92 6.46
C PRO A 61 10.44 -9.68 5.57
N THR A 62 11.12 -8.61 5.96
CA THR A 62 11.15 -7.23 5.43
C THR A 62 11.59 -7.06 3.95
N THR A 63 11.37 -8.06 3.09
CA THR A 63 11.73 -8.05 1.67
C THR A 63 10.50 -8.16 0.78
N ARG A 64 10.43 -7.24 -0.19
CA ARG A 64 9.40 -7.16 -1.24
C ARG A 64 9.09 -8.52 -1.86
N ALA A 65 7.83 -8.73 -2.25
CA ALA A 65 7.53 -9.60 -3.38
C ALA A 65 8.07 -8.94 -4.67
N ASN A 66 8.81 -9.71 -5.45
CA ASN A 66 9.48 -9.29 -6.69
C ASN A 66 8.50 -9.29 -7.89
N LYS A 67 7.18 -9.37 -7.65
CA LYS A 67 6.18 -9.66 -8.69
C LYS A 67 5.09 -8.58 -8.72
N GLU A 68 4.57 -8.32 -9.91
CA GLU A 68 3.59 -7.26 -10.24
C GLU A 68 2.15 -7.62 -9.82
N THR A 69 2.01 -8.54 -8.87
CA THR A 69 0.81 -9.25 -8.45
C THR A 69 0.73 -9.20 -6.93
N GLY A 70 -0.48 -9.11 -6.38
CA GLY A 70 -0.67 -9.32 -4.94
C GLY A 70 -2.00 -8.81 -4.43
N LEU A 71 -2.54 -7.73 -5.01
CA LEU A 71 -3.81 -7.18 -4.53
C LEU A 71 -4.92 -8.24 -4.61
N GLU A 72 -4.95 -9.05 -5.66
CA GLU A 72 -5.91 -10.13 -5.87
C GLU A 72 -5.94 -11.18 -4.74
N THR A 73 -4.86 -11.28 -3.95
CA THR A 73 -4.77 -12.18 -2.79
C THR A 73 -5.51 -11.63 -1.56
N ILE A 74 -5.71 -10.31 -1.50
CA ILE A 74 -6.37 -9.61 -0.39
C ILE A 74 -7.72 -8.99 -0.78
N SER A 75 -7.89 -8.61 -2.05
CA SER A 75 -9.14 -8.13 -2.64
C SER A 75 -9.16 -8.33 -4.15
N LYS A 76 -10.28 -8.81 -4.69
CA LYS A 76 -10.48 -8.99 -6.13
C LYS A 76 -11.10 -7.77 -6.82
N THR A 77 -11.19 -6.62 -6.13
CA THR A 77 -11.80 -5.41 -6.66
C THR A 77 -11.17 -4.14 -6.09
N PHE A 78 -11.15 -3.07 -6.89
CA PHE A 78 -10.83 -1.72 -6.42
C PHE A 78 -11.64 -0.68 -7.18
N LYS A 79 -11.77 0.52 -6.60
CA LYS A 79 -12.34 1.70 -7.27
C LYS A 79 -11.22 2.68 -7.61
N VAL A 80 -11.19 3.17 -8.85
CA VAL A 80 -10.14 4.06 -9.36
C VAL A 80 -10.69 5.38 -9.89
N TRP A 81 -9.94 6.44 -9.61
CA TRP A 81 -10.13 7.76 -10.18
C TRP A 81 -8.94 8.10 -11.06
N GLY A 82 -9.22 8.72 -12.19
CA GLY A 82 -8.24 9.08 -13.20
C GLY A 82 -8.45 10.51 -13.68
N TYR A 83 -7.38 11.28 -13.72
CA TYR A 83 -7.38 12.65 -14.23
C TYR A 83 -6.26 12.82 -15.26
N LYS A 84 -6.52 13.64 -16.27
CA LYS A 84 -5.49 14.13 -17.20
C LYS A 84 -5.38 15.64 -17.12
N THR A 85 -4.23 16.17 -17.51
CA THR A 85 -4.01 17.63 -17.65
C THR A 85 -3.65 17.97 -19.09
N THR A 86 -4.13 19.11 -19.60
CA THR A 86 -3.81 19.58 -20.97
C THR A 86 -2.86 20.77 -20.99
N GLY A 87 -2.49 21.30 -19.82
CA GLY A 87 -1.58 22.42 -19.69
C GLY A 87 -0.61 22.25 -18.52
N GLY A 88 0.35 23.16 -18.45
CA GLY A 88 1.45 23.11 -17.49
C GLY A 88 2.48 22.02 -17.80
N ASN A 89 3.42 21.80 -16.87
CA ASN A 89 4.49 20.82 -17.02
C ASN A 89 5.06 20.38 -15.65
N TYR A 90 6.00 19.44 -15.68
CA TYR A 90 6.63 18.88 -14.47
C TYR A 90 7.31 19.91 -13.56
N THR A 91 7.85 21.00 -14.13
CA THR A 91 8.63 21.99 -13.38
C THR A 91 7.75 23.10 -12.81
N SER A 92 6.86 23.67 -13.61
CA SER A 92 5.98 24.78 -13.19
C SER A 92 4.66 24.29 -12.57
N GLY A 93 4.38 23.00 -12.66
CA GLY A 93 3.12 22.39 -12.26
C GLY A 93 2.18 22.20 -13.46
N PHE A 94 1.43 21.10 -13.41
CA PHE A 94 0.39 20.78 -14.38
C PHE A 94 -0.90 21.54 -14.06
N ASP A 95 -1.73 21.84 -15.04
CA ASP A 95 -3.00 22.55 -14.85
C ASP A 95 -4.09 22.06 -15.83
N GLN A 96 -5.25 22.73 -15.89
CA GLN A 96 -6.35 22.37 -16.81
C GLN A 96 -6.77 20.88 -16.70
N SER A 97 -7.06 20.43 -15.46
CA SER A 97 -7.46 19.04 -15.21
C SER A 97 -8.79 18.66 -15.86
N GLN A 98 -8.87 17.46 -16.41
CA GLN A 98 -10.08 16.82 -16.91
C GLN A 98 -10.24 15.44 -16.27
N ASN A 99 -11.47 15.08 -15.91
CA ASN A 99 -11.79 13.74 -15.42
C ASN A 99 -11.67 12.72 -16.58
N VAL A 100 -11.07 11.57 -16.29
CA VAL A 100 -10.93 10.43 -17.21
C VAL A 100 -11.76 9.24 -16.70
N MET A 101 -11.63 8.97 -15.40
CA MET A 101 -12.38 7.93 -14.70
C MET A 101 -12.87 8.49 -13.37
N ASP A 102 -14.16 8.32 -13.10
CA ASP A 102 -14.81 8.71 -11.86
C ASP A 102 -15.31 7.47 -11.12
N GLY A 103 -14.53 7.01 -10.14
CA GLY A 103 -14.88 5.88 -9.30
C GLY A 103 -15.13 4.57 -10.05
N TYR A 104 -14.38 4.33 -11.13
CA TYR A 104 -14.50 3.12 -11.94
C TYR A 104 -14.16 1.90 -11.10
N THR A 105 -15.04 0.91 -11.12
CA THR A 105 -14.83 -0.39 -10.47
C THR A 105 -14.00 -1.26 -11.40
N VAL A 106 -12.92 -1.83 -10.88
CA VAL A 106 -12.04 -2.75 -11.60
C VAL A 106 -12.04 -4.09 -10.87
N ASN A 107 -12.35 -5.17 -11.57
CA ASN A 107 -12.41 -6.52 -11.01
C ASN A 107 -11.28 -7.38 -11.55
N TRP A 108 -10.78 -8.25 -10.68
CA TRP A 108 -9.79 -9.25 -11.04
C TRP A 108 -10.43 -10.59 -11.37
N THR A 109 -10.03 -11.19 -12.48
CA THR A 109 -10.36 -12.58 -12.82
C THR A 109 -9.12 -13.27 -13.38
N GLN A 110 -8.67 -14.32 -12.70
CA GLN A 110 -7.48 -15.08 -13.08
C GLN A 110 -7.56 -15.57 -14.54
N GLN A 111 -6.42 -15.54 -15.26
CA GLN A 111 -6.29 -16.08 -16.61
C GLN A 111 -7.19 -15.38 -17.65
N THR A 112 -7.43 -14.08 -17.49
CA THR A 112 -8.18 -13.25 -18.45
C THR A 112 -7.32 -12.16 -19.11
N ALA A 113 -6.03 -12.07 -18.76
CA ALA A 113 -5.11 -11.12 -19.37
C ALA A 113 -5.08 -11.27 -20.91
N ASN A 114 -5.11 -10.13 -21.59
CA ASN A 114 -5.13 -9.96 -23.04
C ASN A 114 -6.37 -10.51 -23.75
N THR A 115 -7.46 -10.81 -23.01
CA THR A 115 -8.75 -11.16 -23.62
C THR A 115 -9.50 -9.95 -24.19
N THR A 116 -9.20 -8.77 -23.67
CA THR A 116 -9.67 -7.46 -24.16
C THR A 116 -8.49 -6.49 -24.21
N SER A 117 -8.64 -5.36 -24.90
CA SER A 117 -7.60 -4.34 -24.94
C SER A 117 -7.43 -3.59 -23.60
N SER A 118 -8.48 -3.52 -22.77
CA SER A 118 -8.45 -2.90 -21.44
C SER A 118 -7.91 -3.83 -20.33
N ASN A 119 -7.76 -5.12 -20.60
CA ASN A 119 -7.29 -6.11 -19.65
C ASN A 119 -5.92 -6.67 -20.06
N THR A 120 -4.83 -6.11 -19.53
CA THR A 120 -3.46 -6.61 -19.81
C THR A 120 -2.89 -7.44 -18.67
N ALA A 121 -3.57 -7.52 -17.52
CA ALA A 121 -3.03 -8.09 -16.29
C ALA A 121 -4.10 -8.73 -15.38
N ASP A 122 -5.10 -9.38 -15.97
CA ASP A 122 -6.25 -10.01 -15.29
C ASP A 122 -7.23 -9.04 -14.60
N TRP A 123 -7.08 -7.72 -14.82
CA TRP A 123 -7.93 -6.67 -14.26
C TRP A 123 -8.77 -6.01 -15.36
N GLU A 124 -10.09 -5.99 -15.19
CA GLU A 124 -11.04 -5.45 -16.17
C GLU A 124 -12.05 -4.49 -15.51
N TYR A 125 -12.42 -3.45 -16.24
CA TYR A 125 -13.42 -2.46 -15.83
C TYR A 125 -14.53 -2.25 -16.86
N VAL A 126 -14.32 -2.67 -18.11
CA VAL A 126 -15.31 -2.48 -19.18
C VAL A 126 -16.52 -3.38 -18.94
N GLY A 127 -17.72 -2.82 -19.12
CA GLY A 127 -18.97 -3.57 -18.93
C GLY A 127 -19.41 -3.70 -17.46
N ILE A 128 -18.63 -3.21 -16.50
CA ILE A 128 -19.02 -3.13 -15.09
C ILE A 128 -19.79 -1.82 -14.89
N ALA A 129 -21.01 -1.87 -14.36
CA ALA A 129 -21.81 -0.67 -14.03
C ALA A 129 -21.90 0.37 -15.17
N ASN A 130 -22.04 -0.09 -16.43
CA ASN A 130 -22.06 0.75 -17.64
C ASN A 130 -20.78 1.57 -17.92
N GLN A 131 -19.65 1.16 -17.33
CA GLN A 131 -18.34 1.77 -17.59
C GLN A 131 -17.89 1.50 -19.02
N THR A 132 -17.40 2.55 -19.69
CA THR A 132 -16.90 2.50 -21.07
C THR A 132 -15.39 2.44 -21.11
N ILE A 133 -14.84 1.82 -22.15
CA ILE A 133 -13.40 1.77 -22.39
C ILE A 133 -12.80 3.19 -22.50
N LYS A 134 -11.61 3.38 -21.92
CA LYS A 134 -10.85 4.63 -21.98
C LYS A 134 -9.54 4.43 -22.73
N TYR A 135 -9.12 5.46 -23.45
CA TYR A 135 -7.91 5.48 -24.27
C TYR A 135 -6.93 6.54 -23.79
N TRP A 136 -5.64 6.29 -24.02
CA TRP A 136 -4.59 7.28 -23.81
C TRP A 136 -4.72 8.43 -24.82
N ASP A 137 -4.76 9.64 -24.30
CA ASP A 137 -4.62 10.87 -25.06
C ASP A 137 -3.16 11.31 -25.00
N TYR A 138 -2.43 11.04 -26.07
CA TYR A 138 -1.00 11.36 -26.16
C TYR A 138 -0.72 12.86 -26.24
N SER A 139 -1.75 13.70 -26.41
CA SER A 139 -1.62 15.16 -26.30
C SER A 139 -1.73 15.68 -24.86
N ALA A 140 -2.16 14.84 -23.90
CA ALA A 140 -2.22 15.22 -22.50
C ALA A 140 -0.82 15.41 -21.91
N THR A 141 -0.65 16.51 -21.18
CA THR A 141 0.60 16.84 -20.47
C THR A 141 0.89 15.91 -19.30
N SER A 142 -0.14 15.37 -18.63
CA SER A 142 0.03 14.34 -17.60
C SER A 142 -1.24 13.50 -17.38
N TYR A 143 -1.05 12.34 -16.78
CA TYR A 143 -2.09 11.49 -16.21
C TYR A 143 -1.80 11.17 -14.75
N ARG A 144 -2.88 11.12 -13.95
CA ARG A 144 -2.85 10.83 -12.52
C ARG A 144 -3.93 9.81 -12.19
N PHE A 145 -3.55 8.72 -11.53
CA PHE A 145 -4.48 7.68 -11.05
C PHE A 145 -4.26 7.39 -9.58
N PHE A 146 -5.36 7.21 -8.86
CA PHE A 146 -5.37 6.77 -7.48
C PHE A 146 -6.65 5.97 -7.19
N ALA A 147 -6.59 5.11 -6.19
CA ALA A 147 -7.62 4.12 -5.95
C ALA A 147 -7.75 3.76 -4.47
N TYR A 148 -8.86 3.12 -4.13
CA TYR A 148 -8.97 2.34 -2.91
C TYR A 148 -9.50 0.94 -3.18
N SER A 149 -9.16 0.01 -2.30
CA SER A 149 -9.66 -1.36 -2.30
C SER A 149 -10.09 -1.76 -0.91
N ILE A 150 -11.20 -2.49 -0.80
CA ILE A 150 -11.67 -3.03 0.47
C ILE A 150 -11.29 -4.52 0.51
N PRO A 151 -10.57 -4.99 1.55
CA PRO A 151 -10.21 -6.41 1.65
C PRO A 151 -11.43 -7.33 1.62
N THR A 152 -11.36 -8.50 0.99
CA THR A 152 -12.50 -9.43 0.91
C THR A 152 -12.90 -9.98 2.28
N ALA A 153 -11.93 -10.19 3.18
CA ALA A 153 -12.17 -10.62 4.56
C ALA A 153 -12.75 -9.52 5.46
N ALA A 154 -12.91 -8.30 4.94
CA ALA A 154 -13.25 -7.11 5.71
C ALA A 154 -14.75 -6.84 5.77
N GLY A 155 -15.56 -7.83 6.17
CA GLY A 155 -17.02 -7.71 6.27
C GLY A 155 -17.55 -6.56 7.16
N LYS A 156 -16.66 -5.76 7.76
CA LYS A 156 -16.95 -4.56 8.58
C LYS A 156 -16.09 -3.33 8.22
N SER A 157 -15.31 -3.34 7.13
CA SER A 157 -14.48 -2.17 6.79
C SER A 157 -15.36 -0.98 6.39
N SER A 158 -15.01 0.19 6.92
CA SER A 158 -15.63 1.44 6.51
C SER A 158 -15.32 1.72 5.04
N VAL A 159 -16.36 2.04 4.27
CA VAL A 159 -16.22 2.49 2.88
C VAL A 159 -15.71 3.93 2.92
N PRO A 160 -14.58 4.26 2.25
CA PRO A 160 -14.16 5.65 2.10
C PRO A 160 -15.25 6.49 1.45
N SER A 161 -15.46 7.72 1.94
CA SER A 161 -16.19 8.72 1.16
C SER A 161 -15.20 9.48 0.27
N PHE A 162 -15.64 9.85 -0.93
CA PHE A 162 -14.84 10.59 -1.89
C PHE A 162 -15.25 12.06 -1.92
N GLN A 163 -14.27 12.95 -2.00
CA GLN A 163 -14.44 14.37 -2.20
C GLN A 163 -13.85 14.77 -3.56
N GLU A 164 -14.70 15.39 -4.39
CA GLU A 164 -14.33 15.91 -5.70
C GLU A 164 -13.17 16.92 -5.63
N PRO A 165 -12.42 17.09 -6.74
CA PRO A 165 -11.27 17.97 -6.74
C PRO A 165 -11.60 19.41 -6.39
N THR A 166 -10.95 19.91 -5.33
CA THR A 166 -11.07 21.30 -4.87
C THR A 166 -9.70 21.94 -4.69
N SER A 167 -9.61 23.26 -4.80
CA SER A 167 -8.41 24.00 -4.41
C SER A 167 -8.37 24.13 -2.89
N ILE A 168 -7.21 23.92 -2.30
CA ILE A 168 -6.96 24.26 -0.90
C ILE A 168 -6.59 25.75 -0.84
N GLU A 169 -6.98 26.44 0.22
CA GLU A 169 -6.63 27.86 0.43
C GLU A 169 -5.12 28.07 0.29
N GLY A 170 -4.74 29.08 -0.51
CA GLY A 170 -3.33 29.38 -0.80
C GLY A 170 -2.66 28.47 -1.84
N SER A 171 -3.37 27.48 -2.41
CA SER A 171 -2.85 26.58 -3.45
C SER A 171 -3.53 26.81 -4.80
N THR A 172 -2.73 26.83 -5.86
CA THR A 172 -3.23 26.77 -7.25
C THR A 172 -3.49 25.32 -7.70
N ALA A 173 -3.04 24.33 -6.92
CA ALA A 173 -3.27 22.93 -7.19
C ALA A 173 -4.65 22.49 -6.67
N LYS A 174 -5.27 21.58 -7.41
CA LYS A 174 -6.50 20.90 -7.04
C LYS A 174 -6.18 19.56 -6.40
N TYR A 175 -6.96 19.20 -5.39
CA TYR A 175 -6.83 17.96 -4.65
C TYR A 175 -8.15 17.22 -4.62
N ALA A 176 -8.10 15.93 -4.94
CA ALA A 176 -9.18 15.00 -4.67
C ALA A 176 -8.84 14.20 -3.40
N SER A 177 -9.84 13.85 -2.60
CA SER A 177 -9.56 13.24 -1.29
C SER A 177 -10.49 12.08 -0.96
N PHE A 178 -9.97 11.12 -0.21
CA PHE A 178 -10.77 10.14 0.50
C PHE A 178 -10.83 10.48 1.98
N SER A 179 -12.01 10.34 2.59
CA SER A 179 -12.17 10.34 4.03
C SER A 179 -12.45 8.92 4.49
N ILE A 180 -11.54 8.39 5.32
CA ILE A 180 -11.61 7.02 5.83
C ILE A 180 -11.91 7.06 7.33
N PRO A 181 -13.10 6.59 7.76
CA PRO A 181 -13.43 6.49 9.17
C PRO A 181 -12.46 5.55 9.89
N PHE A 182 -12.05 5.95 11.08
CA PHE A 182 -11.17 5.17 11.94
C PHE A 182 -11.64 5.23 13.38
N THR A 183 -11.48 4.13 14.08
CA THR A 183 -11.74 4.01 15.52
C THR A 183 -10.59 3.27 16.16
N TYR A 184 -10.08 3.82 17.26
CA TYR A 184 -9.10 3.18 18.12
C TYR A 184 -9.55 1.76 18.44
N ASN A 185 -8.63 0.81 18.27
CA ASN A 185 -8.89 -0.58 18.56
C ASN A 185 -7.70 -1.20 19.30
N LYS A 186 -7.95 -1.62 20.54
CA LYS A 186 -6.97 -2.32 21.37
C LYS A 186 -6.71 -3.77 20.91
N ASP A 187 -7.64 -4.34 20.17
CA ASP A 187 -7.60 -5.71 19.64
C ASP A 187 -7.45 -5.62 18.12
N ALA A 188 -6.26 -5.15 17.72
CA ALA A 188 -5.87 -4.91 16.35
C ALA A 188 -6.07 -6.14 15.45
N THR A 189 -6.87 -6.02 14.40
CA THR A 189 -6.99 -7.04 13.34
C THR A 189 -6.83 -6.40 11.97
N ALA A 190 -6.04 -7.01 11.08
CA ALA A 190 -5.59 -6.41 9.82
C ALA A 190 -6.69 -6.19 8.76
N VAL A 191 -7.96 -6.46 9.08
CA VAL A 191 -9.08 -6.53 8.12
C VAL A 191 -10.06 -5.37 8.23
N THR A 192 -9.86 -4.38 9.10
CA THR A 192 -10.93 -3.39 9.37
C THR A 192 -10.83 -2.10 8.56
N THR A 193 -9.81 -1.92 7.72
CA THR A 193 -9.59 -0.68 6.99
C THR A 193 -9.36 -0.89 5.50
N PRO A 194 -9.76 0.07 4.66
CA PRO A 194 -9.49 0.03 3.24
C PRO A 194 -7.98 0.19 2.97
N TYR A 195 -7.55 -0.42 1.88
CA TYR A 195 -6.26 -0.14 1.26
C TYR A 195 -6.39 1.04 0.33
N ILE A 196 -5.43 1.94 0.38
CA ILE A 196 -5.38 3.14 -0.43
C ILE A 196 -4.14 3.05 -1.32
N SER A 197 -4.24 3.47 -2.58
CA SER A 197 -3.10 3.43 -3.48
C SER A 197 -2.19 4.64 -3.31
N ASP A 198 -0.91 4.45 -3.64
CA ASP A 198 -0.06 5.59 -4.00
C ASP A 198 -0.64 6.34 -5.21
N LEU A 199 -0.21 7.60 -5.38
CA LEU A 199 -0.48 8.34 -6.60
C LEU A 199 0.37 7.79 -7.74
N TRP A 200 -0.28 7.26 -8.77
CA TRP A 200 0.37 7.05 -10.05
C TRP A 200 0.34 8.35 -10.84
N LEU A 201 1.50 8.81 -11.30
CA LEU A 201 1.67 10.02 -12.11
C LEU A 201 2.62 9.70 -13.25
N SER A 202 2.26 10.14 -14.46
CA SER A 202 3.10 10.13 -15.65
C SER A 202 2.83 11.38 -16.48
N ASP A 203 3.89 11.93 -17.05
CA ASP A 203 3.87 12.96 -18.11
C ASP A 203 4.49 12.43 -19.41
N ASN A 204 4.56 11.09 -19.51
CA ASN A 204 5.21 10.34 -20.58
C ASN A 204 6.72 10.61 -20.76
N GLN A 205 7.36 11.42 -19.91
CA GLN A 205 8.74 11.87 -20.08
C GLN A 205 9.58 11.61 -18.83
N ASN A 206 9.25 12.28 -17.72
CA ASN A 206 10.08 12.39 -16.51
C ASN A 206 9.88 11.26 -15.49
N PHE A 207 8.83 10.45 -15.65
CA PHE A 207 8.56 9.31 -14.75
C PHE A 207 9.00 8.00 -15.40
N GLU A 208 10.15 7.49 -14.99
CA GLU A 208 10.67 6.20 -15.43
C GLU A 208 9.66 5.07 -15.16
N ASN A 209 9.54 4.13 -16.10
CA ASN A 209 8.63 2.98 -16.03
C ASN A 209 7.13 3.33 -15.92
N LYS A 210 6.75 4.60 -16.15
CA LYS A 210 5.36 5.06 -16.21
C LYS A 210 5.18 5.82 -17.52
N LYS A 211 4.76 5.12 -18.57
CA LYS A 211 4.56 5.68 -19.91
C LYS A 211 3.11 5.50 -20.35
N TYR A 212 2.65 6.38 -21.23
CA TYR A 212 1.33 6.21 -21.84
C TYR A 212 1.35 4.95 -22.71
N GLY A 213 0.19 4.31 -22.85
CA GLY A 213 0.07 3.02 -23.50
C GLY A 213 0.52 1.81 -22.66
N ALA A 214 1.25 2.03 -21.56
CA ALA A 214 1.59 0.96 -20.64
C ALA A 214 0.49 0.73 -19.60
N CYS A 215 0.49 -0.47 -19.00
CA CYS A 215 -0.39 -0.82 -17.89
C CYS A 215 -0.15 0.09 -16.67
N VAL A 216 -1.22 0.66 -16.12
CA VAL A 216 -1.18 1.49 -14.90
C VAL A 216 -1.02 0.58 -13.68
N LYS A 217 0.19 0.56 -13.13
CA LYS A 217 0.54 -0.25 -11.95
C LYS A 217 0.30 0.54 -10.67
N LEU A 218 -0.74 0.19 -9.92
CA LEU A 218 -1.06 0.77 -8.63
C LEU A 218 -0.43 -0.04 -7.49
N THR A 219 0.13 0.67 -6.51
CA THR A 219 0.65 0.08 -5.27
C THR A 219 -0.31 0.43 -4.15
N PHE A 220 -0.86 -0.58 -3.47
CA PHE A 220 -1.82 -0.40 -2.39
C PHE A 220 -1.19 -0.65 -1.03
N ALA A 221 -1.52 0.19 -0.05
CA ALA A 221 -1.09 0.05 1.33
C ALA A 221 -2.24 0.36 2.30
N PRO A 222 -2.29 -0.31 3.46
CA PRO A 222 -3.22 0.07 4.50
C PRO A 222 -2.73 1.39 5.12
N ILE A 223 -3.64 2.31 5.38
CA ILE A 223 -3.32 3.61 6.00
C ILE A 223 -3.45 3.57 7.53
N ILE A 224 -3.56 2.37 8.11
CA ILE A 224 -3.60 2.17 9.56
C ILE A 224 -2.27 2.48 10.20
N THR A 225 -2.39 2.95 11.44
CA THR A 225 -1.27 3.22 12.32
C THR A 225 -1.22 2.14 13.39
N LYS A 226 -0.12 1.39 13.45
CA LYS A 226 0.07 0.34 14.44
C LYS A 226 1.11 0.73 15.48
N VAL A 227 0.81 0.47 16.74
CA VAL A 227 1.76 0.66 17.84
C VAL A 227 1.91 -0.65 18.59
N ARG A 228 3.15 -0.97 18.93
CA ARG A 228 3.50 -2.00 19.90
C ARG A 228 4.67 -1.52 20.74
N PHE A 229 4.87 -2.15 21.88
CA PHE A 229 6.05 -1.96 22.70
C PHE A 229 6.59 -3.30 23.15
N ARG A 230 7.89 -3.42 23.37
CA ARG A 230 8.51 -4.63 23.89
C ARG A 230 9.56 -4.31 24.93
N PHE A 231 9.79 -5.26 25.82
CA PHE A 231 10.93 -5.23 26.73
C PHE A 231 12.08 -6.02 26.12
N ASN A 232 13.28 -5.45 26.24
CA ASN A 232 14.53 -6.14 25.98
C ASN A 232 15.22 -6.43 27.29
N TYR A 233 15.61 -7.69 27.46
CA TYR A 233 16.25 -8.23 28.65
C TYR A 233 17.71 -8.56 28.35
N LEU A 234 18.55 -8.62 29.39
CA LEU A 234 19.83 -9.30 29.25
C LEU A 234 19.58 -10.79 28.99
N LYS A 235 20.51 -11.41 28.26
CA LYS A 235 20.46 -12.84 27.93
C LYS A 235 20.27 -13.66 29.22
N ASP A 236 19.43 -14.70 29.14
CA ASP A 236 19.13 -15.65 30.22
C ASP A 236 18.50 -15.02 31.48
N THR A 237 18.04 -13.76 31.41
CA THR A 237 17.35 -13.09 32.52
C THR A 237 15.86 -13.45 32.52
N LYS A 238 15.38 -13.95 33.66
CA LYS A 238 13.95 -14.16 33.92
C LYS A 238 13.49 -13.17 34.98
N ILE A 239 12.63 -12.24 34.61
CA ILE A 239 12.17 -11.15 35.46
C ILE A 239 10.66 -11.03 35.41
N SER A 240 10.03 -10.77 36.56
CA SER A 240 8.58 -10.56 36.64
C SER A 240 8.25 -9.09 36.42
N ILE A 241 7.44 -8.80 35.41
CA ILE A 241 6.96 -7.44 35.11
C ILE A 241 5.43 -7.44 35.13
N THR A 242 4.86 -6.74 36.11
CA THR A 242 3.41 -6.60 36.28
C THR A 242 2.99 -5.13 36.25
N ASP A 243 1.68 -4.88 36.30
CA ASP A 243 1.10 -3.52 36.37
C ASP A 243 1.58 -2.57 35.27
N ILE A 244 1.80 -3.13 34.08
CA ILE A 244 2.33 -2.40 32.93
C ILE A 244 1.28 -1.42 32.42
N VAL A 245 1.66 -0.14 32.35
CA VAL A 245 0.84 0.93 31.77
C VAL A 245 1.74 1.85 30.96
N PHE A 246 1.46 1.99 29.67
CA PHE A 246 2.11 2.94 28.76
C PHE A 246 1.05 3.89 28.22
N LYS A 247 1.12 5.18 28.59
CA LYS A 247 0.07 6.18 28.35
C LYS A 247 0.65 7.59 28.27
N ASP A 248 -0.18 8.57 27.94
CA ASP A 248 0.16 9.99 28.01
C ASP A 248 0.58 10.39 29.43
N ILE A 249 1.64 11.21 29.56
CA ILE A 249 2.22 11.57 30.86
C ILE A 249 1.31 12.48 31.70
N ASN A 250 0.46 13.27 31.04
CA ASN A 250 -0.45 14.21 31.69
C ASN A 250 -1.85 13.61 31.91
N ASP A 251 -2.03 12.32 31.59
CA ASP A 251 -3.35 11.67 31.56
C ASP A 251 -4.35 12.39 30.66
N GLU A 252 -3.87 13.05 29.61
CA GLU A 252 -4.72 13.76 28.66
C GLU A 252 -5.58 12.79 27.84
N HIS A 253 -6.86 13.13 27.70
CA HIS A 253 -7.78 12.37 26.88
C HIS A 253 -7.32 12.37 25.41
N SER A 254 -7.18 11.18 24.84
CA SER A 254 -6.76 11.01 23.45
C SER A 254 -7.98 10.92 22.52
N PRO A 255 -7.88 11.42 21.28
CA PRO A 255 -8.83 11.06 20.23
C PRO A 255 -8.99 9.54 20.14
N THR A 256 -10.23 9.06 20.01
CA THR A 256 -10.53 7.63 19.84
C THR A 256 -11.28 7.36 18.54
N LYS A 257 -11.91 8.38 17.93
CA LYS A 257 -12.53 8.27 16.61
C LYS A 257 -12.26 9.51 15.77
N GLY A 258 -12.24 9.31 14.46
CA GLY A 258 -12.01 10.36 13.50
C GLY A 258 -11.93 9.82 12.09
N ASN A 259 -11.42 10.66 11.20
CA ASN A 259 -11.19 10.29 9.81
C ASN A 259 -9.73 10.51 9.44
N ILE A 260 -9.18 9.57 8.68
CA ILE A 260 -7.93 9.74 7.96
C ILE A 260 -8.29 10.30 6.59
N ILE A 261 -7.84 11.52 6.30
CA ILE A 261 -8.02 12.18 5.01
C ILE A 261 -6.80 11.90 4.15
N ALA A 262 -6.97 11.15 3.07
CA ALA A 262 -5.95 10.92 2.06
C ALA A 262 -6.19 11.85 0.87
N SER A 263 -5.31 12.83 0.66
CA SER A 263 -5.45 13.86 -0.38
C SER A 263 -4.44 13.66 -1.50
N TYR A 264 -4.91 13.74 -2.74
CA TYR A 264 -4.15 13.52 -3.96
C TYR A 264 -4.08 14.78 -4.80
N PRO A 265 -2.88 15.31 -5.08
CA PRO A 265 -2.75 16.41 -6.04
C PRO A 265 -3.14 15.90 -7.43
N ILE A 266 -4.16 16.52 -8.04
CA ILE A 266 -4.57 16.22 -9.42
C ILE A 266 -4.03 17.26 -10.42
N THR A 267 -3.54 18.39 -9.92
CA THR A 267 -2.77 19.40 -10.66
C THR A 267 -1.56 19.84 -9.82
N GLY A 268 -0.75 20.77 -10.34
CA GLY A 268 0.47 21.25 -9.70
C GLY A 268 1.64 20.26 -9.80
N THR A 269 2.66 20.49 -8.99
CA THR A 269 3.92 19.70 -8.98
C THR A 269 3.88 18.53 -8.00
N GLY A 270 2.86 18.43 -7.14
CA GLY A 270 2.77 17.38 -6.14
C GLY A 270 2.76 15.99 -6.78
N THR A 271 3.56 15.06 -6.26
CA THR A 271 3.75 13.71 -6.83
C THR A 271 3.32 12.58 -5.90
N LYS A 272 2.90 12.91 -4.67
CA LYS A 272 2.55 11.95 -3.62
C LYS A 272 1.24 12.35 -2.95
N ALA A 273 0.56 11.36 -2.40
CA ALA A 273 -0.56 11.61 -1.50
C ALA A 273 -0.07 12.22 -0.18
N SER A 274 -0.91 13.04 0.44
CA SER A 274 -0.72 13.55 1.80
C SER A 274 -1.82 13.04 2.71
N TYR A 275 -1.52 12.88 4.00
CA TYR A 275 -2.45 12.38 4.99
C TYR A 275 -2.70 13.42 6.08
N LYS A 276 -3.94 13.49 6.56
CA LYS A 276 -4.35 14.34 7.68
C LYS A 276 -5.32 13.58 8.58
N TRP A 277 -5.20 13.77 9.89
CA TRP A 277 -6.16 13.28 10.87
C TRP A 277 -7.19 14.36 11.23
N GLU A 278 -8.46 13.97 11.22
CA GLU A 278 -9.58 14.80 11.69
C GLU A 278 -10.34 14.10 12.82
N THR A 279 -10.19 14.61 14.04
CA THR A 279 -10.88 14.07 15.22
C THR A 279 -12.39 14.31 15.12
N THR A 280 -13.18 13.25 15.33
CA THR A 280 -14.64 13.35 15.51
C THR A 280 -15.05 13.10 16.95
N GLU A 281 -14.29 12.29 17.69
CA GLU A 281 -14.56 11.96 19.08
C GLU A 281 -13.26 11.83 19.87
N THR A 282 -13.23 12.48 21.03
CA THR A 282 -12.20 12.28 22.06
C THR A 282 -12.73 11.31 23.10
N GLY A 283 -11.94 10.31 23.44
CA GLY A 283 -12.32 9.35 24.48
C GLY A 283 -12.46 10.02 25.85
N THR A 284 -13.16 9.37 26.76
CA THR A 284 -13.24 9.80 28.17
C THR A 284 -12.03 9.36 28.99
N GLU A 285 -11.09 8.64 28.38
CA GLU A 285 -9.91 8.07 29.01
C GLU A 285 -8.71 8.19 28.06
N PRO A 286 -7.48 8.30 28.57
CA PRO A 286 -6.28 8.26 27.74
C PRO A 286 -6.12 6.88 27.08
N ILE A 287 -5.58 6.86 25.84
CA ILE A 287 -5.15 5.60 25.23
C ILE A 287 -3.99 5.04 26.07
N LYS A 288 -4.18 3.80 26.54
CA LYS A 288 -3.20 3.07 27.34
C LYS A 288 -2.87 1.71 26.73
N PHE A 289 -1.60 1.36 26.74
CA PHE A 289 -1.08 0.07 26.33
C PHE A 289 -0.60 -0.70 27.56
N THR A 290 -0.98 -1.97 27.65
CA THR A 290 -0.78 -2.79 28.87
C THR A 290 -0.18 -4.16 28.59
N ILE A 291 -0.17 -4.59 27.33
CA ILE A 291 0.33 -5.90 26.91
C ILE A 291 1.53 -5.67 26.00
N PRO A 292 2.74 -6.10 26.39
CA PRO A 292 3.91 -6.00 25.53
C PRO A 292 3.79 -6.95 24.33
N TYR A 293 4.53 -6.63 23.28
CA TYR A 293 4.77 -7.53 22.17
C TYR A 293 5.80 -8.58 22.59
N GLU A 294 5.39 -9.83 22.50
CA GLU A 294 6.19 -11.01 22.82
C GLU A 294 6.01 -12.05 21.73
N GLU A 295 7.10 -12.70 21.35
CA GLU A 295 7.12 -13.85 20.44
C GLU A 295 6.98 -15.15 21.23
N ASP A 296 6.52 -16.22 20.59
CA ASP A 296 6.41 -17.54 21.24
C ASP A 296 7.78 -18.06 21.72
N ALA A 297 8.83 -17.70 20.99
CA ALA A 297 10.21 -18.10 21.27
C ALA A 297 10.92 -17.23 22.33
N ASP A 298 10.31 -16.12 22.78
CA ASP A 298 10.91 -15.31 23.84
C ASP A 298 11.05 -16.17 25.12
N LEU A 299 12.08 -15.92 25.93
CA LEU A 299 12.32 -16.69 27.17
C LEU A 299 11.50 -16.18 28.36
N ASN A 300 11.04 -14.93 28.27
CA ASN A 300 10.35 -14.25 29.34
C ASN A 300 9.05 -13.64 28.83
N HIS A 301 7.94 -14.02 29.46
CA HIS A 301 6.60 -13.73 29.01
C HIS A 301 5.80 -13.09 30.14
N GLN A 302 5.31 -11.88 29.91
CA GLN A 302 4.50 -11.12 30.85
C GLN A 302 3.01 -11.28 30.58
N ALA A 303 2.63 -11.70 29.36
CA ALA A 303 1.25 -11.85 28.96
C ALA A 303 0.98 -13.18 28.24
N THR A 304 -0.29 -13.61 28.27
CA THR A 304 -0.76 -14.76 27.49
C THR A 304 -0.92 -14.42 26.02
N GLU A 305 -1.33 -13.19 25.71
CA GLU A 305 -1.49 -12.71 24.33
C GLU A 305 -0.14 -12.38 23.71
N ARG A 306 0.15 -12.97 22.55
CA ARG A 306 1.40 -12.82 21.82
C ARG A 306 1.24 -11.98 20.58
N LYS A 307 2.38 -11.44 20.11
CA LYS A 307 2.45 -10.56 18.93
C LYS A 307 1.46 -9.38 18.98
N LYS A 308 1.24 -8.80 20.18
CA LYS A 308 0.25 -7.75 20.40
C LYS A 308 0.50 -6.52 19.54
N TRP A 309 -0.55 -6.04 18.90
CA TRP A 309 -0.60 -4.75 18.23
C TRP A 309 -1.79 -3.92 18.73
N TYR A 310 -1.63 -2.60 18.68
CA TYR A 310 -2.68 -1.62 18.93
C TYR A 310 -2.89 -0.78 17.68
N TYR A 311 -4.15 -0.56 17.29
CA TYR A 311 -4.49 0.37 16.21
C TYR A 311 -4.89 1.70 16.81
N VAL A 312 -4.09 2.72 16.52
CA VAL A 312 -4.19 4.04 17.13
C VAL A 312 -4.49 5.10 16.08
N PRO A 313 -5.10 6.23 16.46
CA PRO A 313 -5.23 7.35 15.54
C PRO A 313 -3.85 7.89 15.11
N PRO A 314 -3.66 8.29 13.85
CA PRO A 314 -2.43 8.92 13.36
C PRO A 314 -2.31 10.37 13.84
N LEU A 315 -2.08 10.57 15.15
CA LEU A 315 -2.06 11.90 15.76
C LEU A 315 -0.90 12.80 15.30
N GLY A 316 0.17 12.23 14.75
CA GLY A 316 1.23 12.96 14.07
C GLY A 316 0.82 13.58 12.73
N ASP A 317 -0.34 13.20 12.18
CA ASP A 317 -0.96 13.84 11.01
C ASP A 317 -2.08 14.81 11.41
N SER A 318 -2.21 15.13 12.70
CA SER A 318 -3.20 16.07 13.21
C SER A 318 -2.62 17.47 13.39
N ASN A 319 -3.49 18.48 13.50
CA ASN A 319 -3.07 19.85 13.82
C ASN A 319 -2.67 20.04 15.29
N LYS A 320 -2.87 19.02 16.14
CA LYS A 320 -2.57 19.04 17.57
C LYS A 320 -1.67 17.84 17.88
N PRO A 321 -0.35 17.96 17.67
CA PRO A 321 0.58 16.86 17.86
C PRO A 321 0.51 16.33 19.28
N GLN A 322 0.77 15.03 19.43
CA GLN A 322 0.69 14.34 20.70
C GLN A 322 1.85 14.73 21.65
N GLY A 323 1.57 14.74 22.95
CA GLY A 323 2.53 15.02 24.00
C GLY A 323 3.48 13.86 24.32
N ALA A 324 4.26 14.04 25.38
CA ALA A 324 5.16 13.00 25.89
C ALA A 324 4.37 11.88 26.58
N TYR A 325 4.88 10.65 26.50
CA TYR A 325 4.28 9.50 27.16
C TYR A 325 5.13 9.01 28.31
N ILE A 326 4.53 8.24 29.21
CA ILE A 326 5.20 7.53 30.29
C ILE A 326 4.83 6.05 30.24
N ILE A 327 5.82 5.19 30.43
CA ILE A 327 5.60 3.80 30.79
C ILE A 327 5.90 3.61 32.28
N SER A 328 5.01 2.92 32.98
CA SER A 328 5.18 2.49 34.35
C SER A 328 4.96 0.98 34.45
N ALA A 329 5.76 0.31 35.28
CA ALA A 329 5.59 -1.12 35.57
C ALA A 329 6.12 -1.45 36.97
N THR A 330 5.69 -2.58 37.50
CA THR A 330 6.26 -3.21 38.70
C THR A 330 7.23 -4.30 38.25
N ILE A 331 8.53 -4.07 38.48
CA ILE A 331 9.63 -4.98 38.13
C ILE A 331 10.14 -5.63 39.41
N ASP A 332 9.97 -6.95 39.54
CA ASP A 332 10.31 -7.72 40.76
C ASP A 332 9.80 -7.04 42.06
N GLY A 333 8.56 -6.58 42.03
CA GLY A 333 7.89 -5.94 43.16
C GLY A 333 8.23 -4.46 43.39
N LYS A 334 9.09 -3.86 42.55
CA LYS A 334 9.47 -2.43 42.66
C LYS A 334 8.93 -1.63 41.48
N LYS A 335 8.39 -0.45 41.76
CA LYS A 335 7.84 0.44 40.72
C LYS A 335 8.97 1.12 39.94
N SER A 336 8.79 1.20 38.63
CA SER A 336 9.74 1.75 37.68
C SER A 336 9.01 2.55 36.62
N THR A 337 9.63 3.64 36.14
CA THR A 337 9.05 4.47 35.08
C THR A 337 10.10 4.91 34.05
N ALA A 338 9.66 5.14 32.81
CA ALA A 338 10.45 5.79 31.78
C ALA A 338 9.57 6.74 30.96
N THR A 339 10.12 7.90 30.61
CA THR A 339 9.45 8.90 29.78
C THR A 339 9.89 8.76 28.33
N ILE A 340 8.93 8.89 27.42
CA ILE A 340 9.13 8.91 25.98
C ILE A 340 8.85 10.34 25.52
N PRO A 341 9.84 11.06 24.97
CA PRO A 341 9.65 12.42 24.50
C PRO A 341 8.58 12.52 23.39
N ALA A 342 7.90 13.67 23.31
CA ALA A 342 6.80 13.91 22.37
C ALA A 342 7.19 13.69 20.89
N GLU A 343 8.45 13.95 20.51
CA GLU A 343 8.95 13.72 19.16
C GLU A 343 8.84 12.25 18.69
N TYR A 344 8.86 11.29 19.63
CA TYR A 344 8.67 9.87 19.34
C TYR A 344 7.19 9.45 19.35
N MET A 345 6.26 10.33 19.72
CA MET A 345 4.82 10.02 19.80
C MET A 345 4.04 10.51 18.56
N GLN A 346 4.74 10.98 17.52
CA GLN A 346 4.12 11.51 16.31
C GLN A 346 3.72 10.39 15.35
N TRP A 347 2.66 9.65 15.71
CA TRP A 347 2.19 8.52 14.92
C TRP A 347 1.51 8.96 13.61
N LYS A 348 1.95 8.44 12.48
CA LYS A 348 1.45 8.80 11.15
C LYS A 348 0.68 7.68 10.49
N ALA A 349 -0.27 8.04 9.64
CA ALA A 349 -1.06 7.12 8.84
C ALA A 349 -0.14 6.31 7.94
N GLY A 350 -0.36 5.01 7.90
CA GLY A 350 0.46 4.16 7.08
C GLY A 350 1.84 3.82 7.69
N TYR A 351 1.98 3.87 9.03
CA TYR A 351 3.20 3.45 9.74
C TYR A 351 2.94 2.45 10.86
N GLN A 352 3.99 1.72 11.21
CA GLN A 352 4.04 0.91 12.42
C GLN A 352 5.22 1.30 13.31
N TYR A 353 4.96 1.33 14.61
CA TYR A 353 5.88 1.81 15.64
C TYR A 353 6.16 0.70 16.66
N THR A 354 7.43 0.44 16.92
CA THR A 354 7.88 -0.49 17.96
C THR A 354 8.71 0.27 18.98
N TYR A 355 8.16 0.49 20.17
CA TYR A 355 8.89 1.08 21.29
C TYR A 355 9.67 -0.01 22.02
N ILE A 356 10.97 0.23 22.23
CA ILE A 356 11.87 -0.74 22.86
C ILE A 356 12.34 -0.17 24.20
N PHE A 357 12.02 -0.92 25.26
CA PHE A 357 12.42 -0.60 26.62
C PHE A 357 13.45 -1.60 27.12
N LYS A 358 14.61 -1.14 27.56
CA LYS A 358 15.64 -1.99 28.17
C LYS A 358 15.37 -2.10 29.67
N ILE A 359 15.43 -3.33 30.19
CA ILE A 359 15.38 -3.62 31.61
C ILE A 359 16.80 -3.99 32.08
N THR A 360 17.35 -3.22 33.01
CA THR A 360 18.72 -3.46 33.52
C THR A 360 18.70 -4.29 34.80
N VAL A 361 19.70 -5.14 35.01
CA VAL A 361 19.80 -6.01 36.21
C VAL A 361 20.32 -5.25 37.43
N ALA A 362 20.97 -4.09 37.22
CA ALA A 362 21.55 -3.25 38.29
C ALA A 362 20.52 -2.49 39.14
N GLY A 363 19.23 -2.77 38.97
CA GLY A 363 18.11 -2.18 39.72
C GLY A 363 16.80 -2.34 38.94
N PRO A 364 15.63 -2.18 39.58
CA PRO A 364 14.32 -2.22 38.91
C PRO A 364 14.15 -0.96 38.05
N ASN A 365 14.96 -0.78 37.03
CA ASN A 365 14.95 0.41 36.20
C ASN A 365 14.52 0.01 34.80
N ILE A 366 13.60 0.80 34.26
CA ILE A 366 13.18 0.76 32.87
C ILE A 366 13.75 1.99 32.18
N ALA A 367 14.29 1.80 30.98
CA ALA A 367 14.79 2.90 30.16
C ALA A 367 14.24 2.79 28.75
N PHE A 368 13.70 3.89 28.23
CA PHE A 368 13.41 4.01 26.80
C PHE A 368 14.75 4.00 26.05
N THR A 369 14.91 3.07 25.11
CA THR A 369 16.17 2.88 24.40
C THR A 369 16.08 3.31 22.95
N ASN A 370 15.03 2.86 22.26
CA ASN A 370 14.88 3.12 20.83
C ASN A 370 13.41 2.97 20.39
N MET A 371 13.09 3.57 19.24
CA MET A 371 11.84 3.39 18.52
C MET A 371 12.14 2.96 17.08
N GLN A 372 11.62 1.82 16.67
CA GLN A 372 11.65 1.40 15.26
C GLN A 372 10.37 1.88 14.56
N VAL A 373 10.53 2.52 13.41
CA VAL A 373 9.44 3.06 12.60
C VAL A 373 9.52 2.46 11.21
N GLU A 374 8.44 1.84 10.75
CA GLU A 374 8.36 1.26 9.42
C GLU A 374 7.11 1.79 8.71
N LYS A 375 7.27 2.18 7.44
CA LYS A 375 6.17 2.63 6.58
C LYS A 375 5.65 1.46 5.77
N TRP A 376 4.33 1.37 5.54
CA TRP A 376 3.69 0.30 4.74
C TRP A 376 4.06 0.27 3.24
N VAL A 377 5.15 0.91 2.79
CA VAL A 377 5.48 1.00 1.35
C VAL A 377 6.99 1.01 0.99
N GLU A 378 7.93 0.88 1.94
CA GLU A 378 9.37 0.97 1.62
C GLU A 378 10.16 -0.29 2.03
N THR A 379 10.91 -0.85 1.07
CA THR A 379 11.80 -2.03 1.18
C THR A 379 13.21 -1.67 1.66
N PRO A 380 14.13 -2.67 1.72
CA PRO A 380 14.70 -3.25 2.94
C PRO A 380 15.65 -2.31 3.70
N ILE A 381 15.71 -2.49 5.02
CA ILE A 381 16.69 -1.84 5.89
C ILE A 381 18.10 -2.28 5.47
N LYS A 382 18.92 -1.36 4.94
CA LYS A 382 20.37 -1.47 5.10
C LYS A 382 20.69 -1.07 6.52
N ASN A 383 20.84 -2.07 7.38
CA ASN A 383 21.31 -1.89 8.72
C ASN A 383 22.82 -1.62 8.62
N ASN A 384 23.22 -0.35 8.56
CA ASN A 384 24.56 0.00 9.06
C ASN A 384 24.47 0.01 10.60
N GLY A 385 24.21 -1.18 11.16
CA GLY A 385 24.35 -1.47 12.57
C GLY A 385 25.82 -1.63 12.85
N GLY A 386 26.52 -0.50 12.95
CA GLY A 386 27.87 -0.42 13.49
C GLY A 386 27.79 0.18 14.88
N THR A 387 27.60 -0.67 15.87
CA THR A 387 28.39 -0.61 17.10
C THR A 387 28.66 -2.06 17.47
N GLU A 388 29.88 -2.48 17.11
CA GLU A 388 30.55 -3.52 17.88
C GLU A 388 30.51 -3.09 19.35
N ASP A 389 30.18 -4.07 20.20
CA ASP A 389 30.15 -4.05 21.65
C ASP A 389 28.94 -3.40 22.36
N TRP A 390 28.57 -4.09 23.47
CA TRP A 390 27.65 -3.85 24.59
C TRP A 390 26.15 -4.24 24.52
#